data_AF-A0AAW2KZU2-F1
#
_entry.id   AF-A0AAW2KZU2-F1
#
_cell.length_a   1.000
_cell.length_b   1.000
_cell.length_c   1.000
_cell.angle_alpha   90.00
_cell.angle_beta   90.00
_cell.angle_gamma   90.00
#
_symmetry.space_group_name_H-M   'P 1'
#
loop_
_entity.id
_entity.type
_entity.pdbx_description
1 polymer ?
#
loop_
_entity_poly.entity_id
_entity_poly.type
_entity_poly.pdbx_seq_one_letter_code
_entity_poly.pdbx_strand_id
1 'polypeptide(L)'
;MREILHIQAGQCGNQIGGKFWEVVCDEHGIDALGNYVGTSRVQLERVNVYYNEASGGRYVPRAVLMDLEPGTMDSLRTGPYGKIFRPDNFVFGQNGAGNNWAKGHYTEGAELIDSVLDVVRKEAENCDCLQGIYIPSKPQSFSAIDVNKIQ
;
A
#
# COMPACT_ATOMS: atom_id res chain seq x y z
N MET A 1 15.18 -9.31 7.19
CA MET A 1 15.96 -8.05 7.13
C MET A 1 15.22 -7.08 8.02
N ARG A 2 14.96 -5.81 7.70
CA ARG A 2 14.00 -4.99 8.46
C ARG A 2 12.95 -4.52 7.46
N GLU A 3 11.78 -5.15 7.42
CA GLU A 3 10.75 -4.84 6.41
C GLU A 3 9.64 -3.95 6.98
N ILE A 4 9.08 -3.06 6.14
CA ILE A 4 7.98 -2.16 6.49
C ILE A 4 6.83 -2.39 5.51
N LEU A 5 5.62 -2.58 6.06
CA LEU A 5 4.40 -2.68 5.26
C LEU A 5 3.71 -1.31 5.19
N HIS A 6 3.38 -0.86 3.98
CA HIS A 6 2.75 0.44 3.76
C HIS A 6 1.24 0.26 3.49
N ILE A 7 0.36 0.76 4.36
CA ILE A 7 -1.10 0.65 4.17
C ILE A 7 -1.68 2.02 3.85
N GLN A 8 -2.16 2.22 2.62
CA GLN A 8 -2.79 3.46 2.16
C GLN A 8 -4.29 3.36 2.31
N ALA A 9 -4.90 4.30 3.05
CA ALA A 9 -6.34 4.28 3.30
C ALA A 9 -7.03 5.56 2.84
N GLY A 10 -8.04 5.37 1.98
CA GLY A 10 -8.91 6.42 1.47
C GLY A 10 -8.21 7.37 0.49
N GLN A 11 -9.00 8.25 -0.13
CA GLN A 11 -8.55 9.16 -1.19
C GLN A 11 -7.25 9.92 -0.85
N CYS A 12 -7.17 10.52 0.34
CA CYS A 12 -6.00 11.30 0.72
C CYS A 12 -4.77 10.42 0.97
N GLY A 13 -4.93 9.28 1.64
CA GLY A 13 -3.83 8.35 1.91
C GLY A 13 -3.26 7.75 0.64
N ASN A 14 -4.14 7.40 -0.31
CA ASN A 14 -3.78 6.90 -1.63
C ASN A 14 -3.07 7.96 -2.49
N GLN A 15 -3.50 9.23 -2.48
CA GLN A 15 -2.80 10.30 -3.22
C GLN A 15 -1.40 10.57 -2.67
N ILE A 16 -1.27 10.67 -1.34
CA ILE A 16 0.03 10.87 -0.68
C ILE A 16 0.92 9.64 -0.92
N GLY A 17 0.38 8.44 -0.75
CA GLY A 17 1.08 7.19 -0.99
C GLY A 17 1.56 7.05 -2.44
N GLY A 18 0.75 7.44 -3.42
CA GLY A 18 1.14 7.47 -4.82
C GLY A 18 2.36 8.37 -5.06
N LYS A 19 2.35 9.59 -4.50
CA LYS A 19 3.52 10.50 -4.58
C LYS A 19 4.72 10.03 -3.80
N PHE A 20 4.51 9.40 -2.65
CA PHE A 20 5.59 8.77 -1.88
C PHE A 20 6.29 7.69 -2.71
N TRP A 21 5.54 6.77 -3.31
CA TRP A 21 6.13 5.70 -4.13
C TRP A 21 6.79 6.20 -5.40
N GLU A 22 6.27 7.27 -6.03
CA GLU A 22 6.97 7.95 -7.14
C GLU A 22 8.39 8.36 -6.73
N VAL A 23 8.53 9.10 -5.62
CA VAL A 23 9.83 9.59 -5.14
C VAL A 23 10.75 8.44 -4.72
N VAL A 24 10.22 7.45 -4.00
CA VAL A 24 11.02 6.29 -3.56
C VAL A 24 11.50 5.46 -4.76
N CYS A 25 10.67 5.26 -5.79
CA CYS A 25 11.09 4.57 -7.01
C CYS A 25 12.21 5.34 -7.72
N ASP A 26 12.07 6.66 -7.84
CA ASP A 26 13.09 7.51 -8.46
C ASP A 26 14.42 7.47 -7.68
N GLU A 27 14.38 7.52 -6.35
CA GLU A 27 15.57 7.45 -5.48
C GLU A 27 16.29 6.09 -5.61
N HIS A 28 15.54 4.99 -5.66
CA HIS A 28 16.07 3.64 -5.80
C HIS A 28 16.37 3.23 -7.24
N GLY A 29 16.05 4.08 -8.23
CA GLY A 29 16.27 3.80 -9.65
C GLY A 29 15.42 2.63 -10.16
N ILE A 30 14.19 2.50 -9.67
CA ILE A 30 13.23 1.48 -10.07
C ILE A 30 12.23 2.11 -11.04
N ASP A 31 12.06 1.49 -12.22
CA ASP A 31 11.11 1.97 -13.23
C ASP A 31 9.64 1.66 -12.85
N ALA A 32 8.70 2.21 -13.63
CA ALA A 32 7.26 1.97 -13.45
C ALA A 32 6.81 0.51 -13.59
N LEU A 33 7.66 -0.35 -14.16
CA LEU A 33 7.43 -1.79 -14.30
C LEU A 33 8.06 -2.58 -13.14
N GLY A 34 8.87 -1.95 -12.30
CA GLY A 34 9.59 -2.57 -11.19
C GLY A 34 10.99 -3.05 -11.54
N ASN A 35 11.54 -2.73 -12.71
CA ASN A 35 12.92 -3.11 -13.06
C ASN A 35 13.91 -2.07 -12.51
N TYR A 36 15.06 -2.55 -12.04
CA TYR A 36 16.16 -1.66 -11.65
C TYR A 36 16.89 -1.12 -12.90
N VAL A 37 16.90 0.20 -13.04
CA VAL A 37 17.60 0.95 -14.10
C VAL A 37 18.65 1.91 -13.53
N GLY A 38 18.90 1.83 -12.22
CA GLY A 38 19.88 2.66 -11.52
C GLY A 38 21.32 2.35 -11.89
N THR A 39 22.21 3.28 -11.53
CA THR A 39 23.65 3.19 -11.83
C THR A 39 24.50 2.94 -10.59
N SER A 40 23.96 3.14 -9.38
CA SER A 40 24.71 3.06 -8.12
C SER A 40 24.26 1.88 -7.28
N ARG A 41 25.22 1.05 -6.86
CA ARG A 41 24.95 -0.10 -5.97
C ARG A 41 24.34 0.31 -4.63
N VAL A 42 24.57 1.55 -4.19
CA VAL A 42 23.98 2.09 -2.95
C VAL A 42 22.45 2.18 -3.05
N GLN A 43 21.89 2.35 -4.25
CA GLN A 43 20.44 2.39 -4.45
C GLN A 43 19.79 1.01 -4.19
N LEU A 44 20.53 -0.07 -4.36
CA LEU A 44 20.07 -1.42 -4.03
C LEU A 44 20.29 -1.77 -2.55
N GLU A 45 21.10 -0.99 -1.83
CA GLU A 45 21.28 -1.21 -0.40
C GLU A 45 19.96 -0.93 0.33
N ARG A 46 19.46 -1.95 1.05
CA ARG A 46 18.22 -1.88 1.84
C ARG A 46 16.94 -1.64 1.02
N VAL A 47 16.95 -1.87 -0.29
CA VAL A 47 15.73 -1.83 -1.12
C VAL A 47 14.64 -2.78 -0.60
N ASN A 48 15.05 -3.91 0.00
CA ASN A 48 14.18 -4.91 0.60
C ASN A 48 13.33 -4.41 1.78
N VAL A 49 13.64 -3.23 2.34
CA VAL A 49 12.83 -2.62 3.40
C VAL A 49 11.44 -2.29 2.89
N TYR A 50 11.36 -1.75 1.67
CA TYR A 50 10.11 -1.27 1.05
C TYR A 50 9.62 -2.16 -0.08
N TYR A 51 10.52 -2.88 -0.75
CA TYR A 51 10.20 -3.71 -1.90
C TYR A 51 10.33 -5.20 -1.57
N ASN A 52 9.56 -5.98 -2.28
CA ASN A 52 9.73 -7.42 -2.42
C ASN A 52 10.39 -7.70 -3.77
N GLU A 53 11.47 -8.47 -3.77
CA GLU A 53 12.14 -8.89 -5.00
C GLU A 53 11.44 -10.13 -5.55
N ALA A 54 10.64 -9.93 -6.60
CA ALA A 54 9.96 -11.00 -7.31
C ALA A 54 10.89 -11.68 -8.32
N SER A 55 10.48 -12.86 -8.77
CA SER A 55 11.21 -13.59 -9.81
C SER A 55 11.41 -12.74 -11.07
N GLY A 56 12.64 -12.75 -11.60
CA GLY A 56 13.01 -11.95 -12.77
C GLY A 56 13.61 -10.58 -12.44
N GLY A 57 13.99 -10.32 -11.19
CA GLY A 57 14.65 -9.06 -10.78
C GLY A 57 13.69 -7.86 -10.72
N ARG A 58 12.40 -8.14 -10.52
CA ARG A 58 11.33 -7.14 -10.44
C ARG A 58 11.07 -6.78 -8.98
N TYR A 59 11.17 -5.50 -8.66
CA TYR A 59 10.88 -4.95 -7.35
C TYR A 59 9.40 -4.52 -7.27
N VAL A 60 8.69 -5.09 -6.31
CA VAL A 60 7.26 -4.82 -6.07
C VAL A 60 7.11 -4.16 -4.71
N PRO A 61 6.49 -2.98 -4.59
CA PRO A 61 6.24 -2.34 -3.31
C PRO A 61 5.45 -3.22 -2.34
N ARG A 62 5.87 -3.25 -1.07
CA ARG A 62 5.13 -3.81 0.05
C ARG A 62 4.05 -2.83 0.48
N ALA A 63 3.04 -2.68 -0.37
CA ALA A 63 1.94 -1.75 -0.15
C ALA A 63 0.59 -2.45 -0.27
N VAL A 64 -0.33 -2.09 0.63
CA VAL A 64 -1.76 -2.41 0.56
C VAL A 64 -2.50 -1.11 0.35
N LEU A 65 -3.34 -1.06 -0.68
CA LEU A 65 -4.10 0.12 -1.05
C LEU A 65 -5.56 -0.19 -0.80
N MET A 66 -6.21 0.64 0.01
CA MET A 66 -7.62 0.47 0.33
C MET A 66 -8.42 1.75 0.19
N ASP A 67 -9.64 1.64 -0.31
CA ASP A 67 -10.60 2.73 -0.36
C ASP A 67 -12.04 2.17 -0.33
N LEU A 68 -12.98 2.94 0.18
CA LEU A 68 -14.39 2.57 0.12
C LEU A 68 -15.01 2.90 -1.25
N GLU A 69 -14.31 3.68 -2.06
CA GLU A 69 -14.73 4.09 -3.41
C GLU A 69 -13.77 3.54 -4.49
N PRO A 70 -14.29 3.00 -5.59
CA PRO A 70 -13.44 2.45 -6.66
C PRO A 70 -12.66 3.53 -7.42
N GLY A 71 -13.16 4.77 -7.47
CA GLY A 71 -12.58 5.84 -8.30
C GLY A 71 -11.14 6.22 -7.94
N THR A 72 -10.75 6.10 -6.67
CA THR A 72 -9.36 6.33 -6.25
C THR A 72 -8.42 5.27 -6.81
N MET A 73 -8.89 4.01 -6.90
CA MET A 73 -8.08 2.89 -7.36
C MET A 73 -7.80 2.97 -8.86
N ASP A 74 -8.79 3.39 -9.65
CA ASP A 74 -8.61 3.63 -11.09
C ASP A 74 -7.59 4.77 -11.33
N SER A 75 -7.64 5.81 -10.52
CA SER A 75 -6.70 6.93 -10.58
C SER A 75 -5.26 6.48 -10.27
N LEU A 76 -5.06 5.61 -9.28
CA LEU A 76 -3.75 5.06 -8.96
C LEU A 76 -3.23 4.09 -10.03
N ARG A 77 -4.10 3.22 -10.55
CA ARG A 77 -3.74 2.23 -11.58
C ARG A 77 -3.36 2.87 -12.90
N THR A 78 -4.00 3.99 -13.26
CA THR A 78 -3.68 4.79 -14.45
C THR A 78 -2.51 5.75 -14.23
N GLY A 79 -2.07 5.91 -12.98
CA GLY A 79 -0.90 6.70 -12.62
C GLY A 79 0.42 6.15 -13.16
N PRO A 80 1.50 6.95 -13.13
CA PRO A 80 2.78 6.59 -13.73
C PRO A 80 3.35 5.28 -13.17
N TYR A 81 3.25 5.07 -11.86
CA TYR A 81 3.71 3.87 -11.17
C TYR A 81 2.57 2.88 -10.85
N GLY A 82 1.37 3.04 -11.42
CA GLY A 82 0.23 2.18 -11.09
C GLY A 82 0.44 0.69 -11.36
N LYS A 83 1.34 0.36 -12.30
CA LYS A 83 1.65 -1.02 -12.72
C LYS A 83 2.65 -1.74 -11.81
N ILE A 84 3.33 -1.02 -10.92
CA ILE A 84 4.33 -1.61 -10.02
C ILE A 84 3.66 -2.37 -8.87
N PHE A 85 2.48 -1.91 -8.45
CA PHE A 85 1.72 -2.51 -7.37
C PHE A 85 1.11 -3.86 -7.79
N ARG A 86 1.03 -4.79 -6.84
CA ARG A 86 0.31 -6.05 -7.04
C ARG A 86 -1.18 -5.78 -7.19
N PRO A 87 -1.84 -6.30 -8.25
CA PRO A 87 -3.29 -6.19 -8.39
C PRO A 87 -4.07 -6.74 -7.19
N ASP A 88 -3.55 -7.78 -6.55
CA ASP A 88 -4.16 -8.42 -5.38
C ASP A 88 -4.14 -7.54 -4.11
N ASN A 89 -3.30 -6.50 -4.09
CA ASN A 89 -3.15 -5.61 -2.95
C ASN A 89 -4.10 -4.40 -3.01
N PHE A 90 -4.95 -4.34 -4.03
CA PHE A 90 -5.99 -3.33 -4.18
C PHE A 90 -7.30 -3.86 -3.58
N VAL A 91 -7.73 -3.29 -2.46
CA VAL A 91 -8.96 -3.68 -1.78
C VAL A 91 -9.92 -2.50 -1.77
N PHE A 92 -11.08 -2.63 -2.41
CA PHE A 92 -12.02 -1.50 -2.47
C PHE A 92 -13.48 -1.89 -2.33
N GLY A 93 -14.24 -0.96 -1.75
CA GLY A 93 -15.69 -1.04 -1.62
C GLY A 93 -16.44 -0.51 -2.85
N GLN A 94 -17.76 -0.59 -2.79
CA GLN A 94 -18.66 0.01 -3.79
C GLN A 94 -19.31 1.31 -3.30
N ASN A 95 -19.30 1.53 -1.97
CA ASN A 95 -19.99 2.63 -1.33
C ASN A 95 -19.01 3.46 -0.51
N GLY A 96 -18.92 4.76 -0.79
CA GLY A 96 -18.10 5.68 0.00
C GLY A 96 -18.66 5.97 1.39
N ALA A 97 -17.77 6.31 2.33
CA ALA A 97 -18.17 6.78 3.66
C ALA A 97 -18.85 8.17 3.63
N GLY A 98 -18.68 8.96 2.57
CA GLY A 98 -19.30 10.28 2.43
C GLY A 98 -18.93 11.26 3.54
N ASN A 99 -17.65 11.28 3.94
CA ASN A 99 -17.12 12.06 5.08
C ASN A 99 -17.81 11.75 6.43
N ASN A 100 -18.48 10.60 6.55
CA ASN A 100 -19.06 10.13 7.81
C ASN A 100 -18.17 9.05 8.43
N TRP A 101 -17.52 9.42 9.53
CA TRP A 101 -16.67 8.49 10.28
C TRP A 101 -17.41 7.24 10.78
N ALA A 102 -18.66 7.38 11.23
CA ALA A 102 -19.43 6.23 11.74
C ALA A 102 -19.73 5.22 10.63
N LYS A 103 -19.96 5.68 9.38
CA LYS A 103 -20.09 4.77 8.24
C LYS A 103 -18.77 4.07 7.93
N GLY A 104 -17.67 4.82 7.93
CA GLY A 104 -16.34 4.27 7.68
C GLY A 104 -15.89 3.29 8.77
N HIS A 105 -16.34 3.44 10.02
CA HIS A 105 -15.89 2.58 11.12
C HIS A 105 -16.85 1.43 11.43
N TYR A 106 -18.17 1.65 11.43
CA TYR A 106 -19.15 0.68 11.91
C TYR A 106 -19.95 -0.03 10.82
N THR A 107 -20.03 0.51 9.60
CA THR A 107 -20.84 -0.09 8.53
C THR A 107 -19.98 -0.49 7.33
N GLU A 108 -19.74 0.42 6.38
CA GLU A 108 -19.09 0.10 5.10
C GLU A 108 -17.64 -0.36 5.30
N GLY A 109 -16.91 0.30 6.20
CA GLY A 109 -15.53 -0.10 6.48
C GLY A 109 -15.42 -1.35 7.35
N ALA A 110 -16.46 -1.69 8.13
CA ALA A 110 -16.51 -2.94 8.86
C ALA A 110 -16.73 -4.14 7.92
N GLU A 111 -17.40 -3.94 6.78
CA GLU A 111 -17.53 -4.97 5.74
C GLU A 111 -16.22 -5.15 4.95
N LEU A 112 -15.46 -4.07 4.73
CA LEU A 112 -14.22 -4.11 3.94
C LEU A 112 -13.00 -4.61 4.75
N ILE A 113 -12.98 -4.38 6.07
CA ILE A 113 -11.78 -4.57 6.89
C ILE A 113 -11.27 -6.01 6.89
N ASP A 114 -12.14 -7.01 6.86
CA ASP A 114 -11.72 -8.42 6.87
C ASP A 114 -10.92 -8.77 5.61
N SER A 115 -11.34 -8.25 4.45
CA SER A 115 -10.60 -8.41 3.19
C SER A 115 -9.24 -7.71 3.23
N VAL A 116 -9.17 -6.53 3.85
CA VAL A 116 -7.91 -5.79 4.03
C VAL A 116 -6.97 -6.56 4.94
N LEU A 117 -7.47 -7.08 6.07
CA LEU A 117 -6.68 -7.83 7.05
C LEU A 117 -6.11 -9.11 6.44
N ASP A 118 -6.84 -9.79 5.57
CA ASP A 118 -6.33 -10.97 4.87
C ASP A 118 -5.17 -10.64 3.90
N VAL A 119 -5.25 -9.52 3.19
CA VAL A 119 -4.16 -9.05 2.32
C VAL A 119 -2.96 -8.60 3.15
N VAL A 120 -3.19 -7.85 4.22
CA VAL A 120 -2.13 -7.42 5.16
C VAL A 120 -1.43 -8.62 5.77
N ARG A 121 -2.17 -9.66 6.18
CA ARG A 121 -1.60 -10.90 6.71
C ARG A 121 -0.72 -11.60 5.68
N LYS A 122 -1.17 -11.74 4.44
CA LYS A 122 -0.36 -12.33 3.35
C LYS A 122 0.93 -11.56 3.09
N GLU A 123 0.89 -10.23 3.10
CA GLU A 123 2.09 -9.41 2.92
C GLU A 123 3.01 -9.45 4.15
N ALA A 124 2.45 -9.55 5.36
CA ALA A 124 3.23 -9.73 6.59
C ALA A 124 3.93 -11.10 6.63
N GLU A 125 3.26 -12.18 6.20
CA GLU A 125 3.85 -13.52 6.08
C GLU A 125 4.96 -13.58 5.01
N ASN A 126 4.91 -12.71 4.00
CA ASN A 126 5.97 -12.54 3.00
C ASN A 126 7.17 -11.71 3.51
N CYS A 127 7.21 -11.33 4.79
CA CYS A 127 8.32 -10.59 5.39
C CYS A 127 9.12 -11.51 6.33
N ASP A 128 10.46 -11.46 6.26
CA ASP A 128 11.32 -12.22 7.16
C ASP A 128 11.27 -11.67 8.61
N CYS A 129 11.20 -10.34 8.78
CA CYS A 129 11.14 -9.67 10.07
C CYS A 129 10.43 -8.31 9.94
N LEU A 130 9.08 -8.36 9.92
CA LEU A 130 8.24 -7.17 9.89
C LEU A 130 8.53 -6.27 11.10
N GLN A 131 8.97 -5.04 10.83
CA GLN A 131 9.30 -4.07 11.88
C GLN A 131 8.11 -3.23 12.31
N GLY A 132 7.21 -2.96 11.37
CA GLY A 132 6.10 -2.05 11.60
C GLY A 132 5.29 -1.78 10.34
N ILE A 133 4.19 -1.07 10.56
CA ILE A 133 3.22 -0.70 9.54
C ILE A 133 3.18 0.82 9.47
N TYR A 134 3.31 1.38 8.27
CA TYR A 134 3.15 2.81 8.02
C TYR A 134 1.79 3.07 7.35
N ILE A 135 0.97 3.93 7.96
CA ILE A 135 -0.41 4.20 7.52
C ILE A 135 -0.60 5.70 7.27
N PRO A 136 -0.42 6.20 6.03
CA PRO A 136 -0.85 7.54 5.70
C PRO A 136 -2.37 7.54 5.50
N SER A 137 -3.08 8.26 6.38
CA SER A 137 -4.53 8.47 6.30
C SER A 137 -4.92 9.86 6.79
N LYS A 138 -6.14 10.30 6.48
CA LYS A 138 -6.75 11.47 7.12
C LYS A 138 -7.38 11.05 8.46
N PRO A 139 -7.26 11.84 9.55
CA PRO A 139 -7.76 11.47 10.87
C PRO A 139 -9.26 11.15 10.92
N GLN A 140 -10.04 11.72 10.01
CA GLN A 140 -11.50 11.58 9.96
C GLN A 140 -11.98 10.38 9.12
N SER A 141 -11.13 9.80 8.27
CA SER A 141 -11.57 8.78 7.31
C SER A 141 -11.42 7.35 7.81
N PHE A 142 -10.46 7.05 8.70
CA PHE A 142 -10.21 5.66 9.09
C PHE A 142 -9.62 5.53 10.50
N SER A 143 -10.43 5.04 11.42
CA SER A 143 -10.02 4.41 12.70
C SER A 143 -10.23 2.88 12.67
N ALA A 144 -10.56 2.30 11.52
CA ALA A 144 -10.98 0.90 11.42
C ALA A 144 -9.82 -0.12 11.37
N ILE A 145 -8.60 0.32 11.08
CA ILE A 145 -7.42 -0.55 11.25
C ILE A 145 -7.04 -0.51 12.72
N ASP A 146 -7.72 -1.32 13.51
CA ASP A 146 -7.24 -1.64 14.85
C ASP A 146 -5.96 -2.46 14.68
N VAL A 147 -4.81 -1.80 14.81
CA VAL A 147 -3.48 -2.40 14.66
C VAL A 147 -3.31 -3.57 15.64
N ASN A 148 -4.09 -3.61 16.72
CA ASN A 148 -4.13 -4.72 17.68
C ASN A 148 -4.75 -6.00 17.11
N LYS A 149 -5.49 -5.95 15.99
CA LYS A 149 -5.98 -7.15 15.27
C LYS A 149 -4.94 -7.78 14.34
N ILE A 150 -3.78 -7.13 14.16
CA ILE A 150 -2.68 -7.60 13.31
C ILE A 150 -1.60 -8.34 14.14
N GLN A 151 -1.72 -8.36 15.47
CA GLN A 151 -0.96 -9.25 16.36
C GLN A 151 -1.63 -10.61 16.51
#